data_AF-A0A9C9KTY2-F1
#
_entry.id   AF-A0A9C9KTY2-F1
#
_cell.length_a   1.000
_cell.length_b   1.000
_cell.length_c   1.000
_cell.angle_alpha   90.00
_cell.angle_beta   90.00
_cell.angle_gamma   90.00
#
_symmetry.space_group_name_H-M   'P 1'
#
loop_
_entity.id
_entity.type
_entity.pdbx_description
1 polymer ?
#
loop_
_entity_poly.entity_id
_entity_poly.type
_entity_poly.pdbx_seq_one_letter_code
_entity_poly.pdbx_strand_id
1 'polypeptide(L)'
;LLKPGKLDAREWEIMKTHARIGADILAGEDSELMTMAHDIALTHHEKWDGSGYPHGLKCDEIVLPGRIVALADVFDALTSERPYKCAWPVEEAMTYIREQSGKHFDPDLVKNFLNILPEIVQIREKFAEPDPGAAVA
;
A
#
# COMPACT_ATOMS: atom_id res chain seq x y z
N LEU A 1 10.98 8.17 10.58
CA LEU A 1 11.00 6.98 9.69
C LEU A 1 12.31 6.17 9.75
N LEU A 2 13.24 6.40 10.68
CA LEU A 2 14.58 5.78 10.64
C LEU A 2 14.89 4.85 11.83
N LYS A 3 13.87 4.32 12.50
CA LYS A 3 14.07 3.40 13.62
C LYS A 3 14.48 2.02 13.08
N PRO A 4 15.65 1.46 13.45
CA PRO A 4 16.07 0.13 13.02
C PRO A 4 15.39 -0.96 13.88
N GLY A 5 14.06 -1.01 13.86
CA GLY A 5 13.29 -1.94 14.68
C GLY A 5 11.78 -1.67 14.67
N LYS A 6 11.02 -2.54 15.35
CA LYS A 6 9.57 -2.38 15.47
C LYS A 6 9.22 -1.09 16.22
N LEU A 7 8.14 -0.45 15.78
CA LEU A 7 7.55 0.67 16.50
C LEU A 7 6.84 0.16 17.77
N ASP A 8 6.97 0.89 18.86
CA ASP A 8 6.10 0.70 20.03
C ASP A 8 4.70 1.28 19.77
N ALA A 9 3.77 1.08 20.71
CA ALA A 9 2.39 1.53 20.54
C ALA A 9 2.28 3.05 20.33
N ARG A 10 3.08 3.85 21.04
CA ARG A 10 3.06 5.32 20.93
C ARG A 10 3.63 5.76 19.59
N GLU A 11 4.76 5.18 19.19
CA GLU A 11 5.38 5.43 17.89
C GLU A 11 4.48 5.01 16.74
N TRP A 12 3.71 3.94 16.90
CA TRP A 12 2.70 3.50 15.94
C TRP A 12 1.58 4.53 15.79
N GLU A 13 1.05 5.08 16.88
CA GLU A 13 0.07 6.17 16.83
C GLU A 13 0.61 7.39 16.08
N ILE A 14 1.87 7.75 16.31
CA ILE A 14 2.54 8.83 15.56
C ILE A 14 2.68 8.45 14.09
N MET A 15 3.10 7.24 13.76
CA MET A 15 3.30 6.81 12.38
C MET A 15 2.00 6.88 11.57
N LYS A 16 0.87 6.45 12.14
CA LYS A 16 -0.44 6.54 11.47
C LYS A 16 -0.83 7.95 11.05
N THR A 17 -0.28 8.99 11.70
CA THR A 17 -0.61 10.39 11.36
C THR A 17 -0.15 10.82 9.98
N HIS A 18 0.78 10.09 9.33
CA HIS A 18 1.27 10.48 8.01
C HIS A 18 0.16 10.51 6.94
N ALA A 19 -0.87 9.65 7.05
CA ALA A 19 -2.00 9.66 6.12
C ALA A 19 -2.73 11.01 6.16
N ARG A 20 -3.06 11.48 7.38
CA ARG A 20 -3.68 12.80 7.57
C ARG A 20 -2.74 13.94 7.19
N ILE A 21 -1.47 13.89 7.61
CA ILE A 21 -0.50 14.95 7.30
C ILE A 21 -0.29 15.06 5.79
N GLY A 22 -0.21 13.94 5.08
CA GLY A 22 -0.10 13.90 3.61
C GLY A 22 -1.32 14.50 2.93
N ALA A 23 -2.51 14.16 3.40
CA ALA A 23 -3.76 14.78 2.93
C ALA A 23 -3.76 16.30 3.19
N ASP A 24 -3.40 16.74 4.41
CA ASP A 24 -3.32 18.16 4.78
C ASP A 24 -2.34 18.95 3.87
N ILE A 25 -1.23 18.33 3.44
CA ILE A 25 -0.27 18.94 2.50
C ILE A 25 -0.86 19.10 1.10
N LEU A 26 -1.69 18.15 0.67
CA LEU A 26 -2.31 18.12 -0.65
C LEU A 26 -3.64 18.91 -0.71
N ALA A 27 -4.09 19.44 0.42
CA ALA A 27 -5.33 20.20 0.52
C ALA A 27 -5.21 21.61 -0.09
N GLY A 28 -6.33 22.12 -0.62
CA GLY A 28 -6.47 23.53 -1.03
C GLY A 28 -6.27 23.82 -2.53
N GLU A 29 -5.97 22.82 -3.35
CA GLU A 29 -5.95 22.95 -4.81
C GLU A 29 -7.17 22.25 -5.45
N ASP A 30 -7.88 22.96 -6.33
CA ASP A 30 -9.14 22.50 -6.95
C ASP A 30 -8.94 21.64 -8.21
N SER A 31 -7.74 21.09 -8.44
CA SER A 31 -7.54 20.19 -9.59
C SER A 31 -7.95 18.76 -9.26
N GLU A 32 -8.55 18.07 -10.24
CA GLU A 32 -8.98 16.67 -10.09
C GLU A 32 -7.83 15.75 -9.64
N LEU A 33 -6.62 16.00 -10.14
CA LEU A 33 -5.41 15.27 -9.75
C LEU A 33 -5.10 15.45 -8.26
N MET A 34 -5.15 16.70 -7.76
CA MET A 34 -4.83 17.01 -6.37
C MET A 34 -5.90 16.49 -5.42
N THR A 35 -7.18 16.58 -5.80
CA THR A 35 -8.27 15.96 -5.04
C THR A 35 -8.07 14.45 -4.93
N MET A 36 -7.77 13.76 -6.04
CA MET A 36 -7.51 12.32 -6.01
C MET A 36 -6.27 11.96 -5.16
N ALA A 37 -5.19 12.74 -5.27
CA ALA A 37 -3.97 12.53 -4.49
C ALA A 37 -4.22 12.71 -2.98
N HIS A 38 -4.99 13.75 -2.60
CA HIS A 38 -5.45 13.98 -1.24
C HIS A 38 -6.22 12.76 -0.72
N ASP A 39 -7.19 12.27 -1.49
CA ASP A 39 -8.03 11.15 -1.05
C ASP A 39 -7.23 9.85 -0.92
N ILE A 40 -6.28 9.59 -1.83
CA ILE A 40 -5.35 8.46 -1.73
C ILE A 40 -4.53 8.58 -0.44
N ALA A 41 -3.89 9.73 -0.21
CA ALA A 41 -3.06 9.95 0.98
C ALA A 41 -3.86 9.69 2.26
N LEU A 42 -5.12 10.12 2.29
CA LEU A 42 -5.99 9.95 3.45
C LEU A 42 -6.48 8.50 3.64
N THR A 43 -6.64 7.73 2.57
CA THR A 43 -7.41 6.47 2.60
C THR A 43 -6.63 5.19 2.23
N HIS A 44 -5.40 5.28 1.73
CA HIS A 44 -4.62 4.08 1.31
C HIS A 44 -4.26 3.10 2.46
N HIS A 45 -4.50 3.48 3.72
CA HIS A 45 -4.37 2.61 4.89
C HIS A 45 -5.71 2.22 5.53
N GLU A 46 -6.83 2.63 4.92
CA GLU A 46 -8.13 2.07 5.25
C GLU A 46 -8.20 0.62 4.78
N LYS A 47 -9.02 -0.17 5.46
CA LYS A 47 -9.19 -1.60 5.16
C LYS A 47 -10.65 -1.87 4.84
N TRP A 48 -10.89 -2.75 3.88
CA TRP A 48 -12.24 -3.07 3.42
C TRP A 48 -13.23 -3.39 4.56
N ASP A 49 -12.78 -4.05 5.62
CA ASP A 49 -13.59 -4.41 6.80
C ASP A 49 -13.79 -3.30 7.84
N GLY A 50 -13.19 -2.12 7.65
CA GLY A 50 -13.24 -0.99 8.60
C GLY A 50 -12.21 -1.04 9.72
N SER A 51 -11.31 -2.03 9.75
CA SER A 51 -10.23 -2.11 10.75
C SER A 51 -9.00 -1.24 10.44
N GLY A 52 -9.10 -0.43 9.38
CA GLY A 52 -8.06 0.49 8.92
C GLY A 52 -8.00 1.80 9.68
N TYR A 53 -7.24 2.74 9.14
CA TYR A 53 -7.05 4.07 9.71
C TYR A 53 -6.84 5.10 8.57
N PRO A 54 -7.05 6.40 8.82
CA PRO A 54 -7.31 7.07 10.11
C PRO A 54 -8.77 7.10 10.57
N HIS A 55 -9.74 6.86 9.69
CA HIS A 55 -11.16 7.06 9.96
C HIS A 55 -11.93 5.73 10.16
N GLY A 56 -11.36 4.59 9.78
CA GLY A 56 -12.03 3.29 9.91
C GLY A 56 -13.16 3.14 8.90
N LEU A 57 -12.95 3.65 7.68
CA LEU A 57 -13.89 3.54 6.58
C LEU A 57 -13.99 2.08 6.13
N LYS A 58 -15.19 1.64 5.75
CA LYS A 58 -15.43 0.26 5.28
C LYS A 58 -16.02 0.26 3.87
N CYS A 59 -15.75 -0.81 3.15
CA CYS A 59 -16.28 -1.07 1.81
C CYS A 59 -16.18 0.18 0.90
N ASP A 60 -17.32 0.62 0.37
CA ASP A 60 -17.43 1.74 -0.57
C ASP A 60 -17.35 3.13 0.08
N GLU A 61 -17.23 3.23 1.40
CA GLU A 61 -16.84 4.49 2.05
C GLU A 61 -15.38 4.85 1.72
N ILE A 62 -14.56 3.84 1.35
CA ILE A 62 -13.21 4.04 0.84
C ILE A 62 -13.31 4.37 -0.66
N VAL A 63 -12.80 5.54 -1.04
CA VAL A 63 -12.75 5.92 -2.46
C VAL A 63 -11.96 4.89 -3.27
N LEU A 64 -12.39 4.65 -4.52
CA LEU A 64 -11.78 3.63 -5.38
C LEU A 64 -10.24 3.80 -5.54
N PRO A 65 -9.70 5.01 -5.76
CA PRO A 65 -8.25 5.19 -5.85
C PRO A 65 -7.50 4.75 -4.59
N GLY A 66 -8.05 5.01 -3.40
CA GLY A 66 -7.49 4.57 -2.13
C GLY A 66 -7.44 3.03 -2.02
N ARG A 67 -8.52 2.36 -2.43
CA ARG A 67 -8.59 0.88 -2.46
C ARG A 67 -7.57 0.26 -3.42
N ILE A 68 -7.39 0.86 -4.60
CA ILE A 68 -6.40 0.43 -5.60
C ILE A 68 -4.99 0.58 -5.05
N VAL A 69 -4.67 1.74 -4.49
CA VAL A 69 -3.34 2.04 -3.95
C VAL A 69 -3.02 1.18 -2.74
N ALA A 70 -3.97 0.94 -1.83
CA ALA A 70 -3.77 0.04 -0.69
C ALA A 70 -3.34 -1.37 -1.12
N LEU A 71 -3.96 -1.92 -2.17
CA LEU A 71 -3.59 -3.22 -2.72
C LEU A 71 -2.22 -3.19 -3.40
N ALA A 72 -1.95 -2.18 -4.23
CA ALA A 72 -0.68 -2.03 -4.94
C ALA A 72 0.50 -1.82 -3.97
N ASP A 73 0.34 -0.97 -2.96
CA ASP A 73 1.35 -0.67 -1.94
C ASP A 73 1.72 -1.92 -1.13
N VAL A 74 0.72 -2.71 -0.72
CA VAL A 74 1.00 -3.95 0.01
C VAL A 74 1.68 -4.99 -0.88
N PHE A 75 1.25 -5.15 -2.14
CA PHE A 75 1.91 -6.07 -3.06
C PHE A 75 3.39 -5.71 -3.27
N ASP A 76 3.67 -4.44 -3.56
CA ASP A 76 5.04 -3.96 -3.73
C ASP A 76 5.85 -4.15 -2.44
N ALA A 77 5.30 -3.76 -1.29
CA ALA A 77 5.97 -3.91 0.01
C ALA A 77 6.28 -5.37 0.39
N LEU A 78 5.46 -6.33 -0.04
CA LEU A 78 5.71 -7.76 0.18
C LEU A 78 6.76 -8.32 -0.78
N THR A 79 6.80 -7.83 -2.01
CA THR A 79 7.64 -8.39 -3.09
C THR A 79 8.93 -7.60 -3.35
N SER A 80 9.18 -6.54 -2.60
CA SER A 80 10.41 -5.75 -2.66
C SER A 80 11.36 -6.07 -1.50
N GLU A 81 12.66 -6.07 -1.75
CA GLU A 81 13.67 -6.24 -0.69
C GLU A 81 13.75 -4.98 0.18
N ARG A 82 13.93 -5.17 1.48
CA ARG A 82 14.13 -4.08 2.45
C ARG A 82 15.28 -4.45 3.38
N PRO A 83 15.99 -3.47 3.99
CA PRO A 83 17.17 -3.73 4.84
C PRO A 83 16.99 -4.76 5.97
N TYR A 84 15.74 -5.05 6.35
CA TYR A 84 15.39 -5.96 7.44
C TYR A 84 14.44 -7.09 7.00
N LYS A 85 14.13 -7.23 5.70
CA LYS A 85 13.15 -8.21 5.20
C LYS A 85 13.45 -8.61 3.76
N CYS A 86 13.61 -9.91 3.51
CA CYS A 86 13.68 -10.44 2.15
C CYS A 86 12.33 -10.29 1.44
N ALA A 87 12.38 -10.03 0.13
CA ALA A 87 11.21 -10.06 -0.73
C ALA A 87 10.53 -11.43 -0.67
N TRP A 88 9.19 -11.44 -0.61
CA TRP A 88 8.41 -12.67 -0.74
C TRP A 88 8.36 -13.09 -2.22
N PRO A 89 8.29 -14.41 -2.50
CA PRO A 89 7.85 -14.89 -3.80
C PRO A 89 6.48 -14.30 -4.16
N VAL A 90 6.27 -14.01 -5.45
CA VAL A 90 5.02 -13.42 -5.93
C VAL A 90 3.83 -14.32 -5.58
N GLU A 91 4.02 -15.64 -5.63
CA GLU A 91 3.00 -16.64 -5.30
C GLU A 91 2.57 -16.55 -3.83
N GLU A 92 3.51 -16.32 -2.90
CA GLU A 92 3.23 -16.15 -1.48
C GLU A 92 2.51 -14.83 -1.21
N ALA A 93 2.98 -13.73 -1.82
CA ALA A 93 2.31 -12.43 -1.73
C ALA A 93 0.87 -12.50 -2.24
N MET A 94 0.65 -13.18 -3.37
CA MET A 94 -0.69 -13.38 -3.92
C MET A 94 -1.56 -14.32 -3.11
N THR A 95 -0.97 -15.32 -2.45
CA THR A 95 -1.70 -16.18 -1.50
C THR A 95 -2.22 -15.34 -0.33
N TYR A 96 -1.36 -14.52 0.27
CA TYR A 96 -1.77 -13.60 1.33
C TYR A 96 -2.85 -12.61 0.87
N ILE A 97 -2.68 -11.98 -0.30
CA ILE A 97 -3.67 -11.03 -0.84
C ILE A 97 -5.04 -11.68 -1.01
N ARG A 98 -5.10 -12.92 -1.52
CA ARG A 98 -6.36 -13.67 -1.66
C ARG A 98 -7.01 -13.93 -0.29
N GLU A 99 -6.24 -14.31 0.72
CA GLU A 99 -6.74 -14.56 2.08
C GLU A 99 -7.26 -13.29 2.78
N GLN A 100 -6.78 -12.12 2.36
CA GLN A 100 -7.18 -10.80 2.84
C GLN A 100 -8.32 -10.16 2.01
N SER A 101 -8.79 -10.84 0.96
CA SER A 101 -9.96 -10.42 0.17
C SER A 101 -11.20 -10.32 1.07
N GLY A 102 -11.87 -9.16 1.04
CA GLY A 102 -13.03 -8.87 1.89
C GLY A 102 -12.68 -8.51 3.34
N LYS A 103 -11.39 -8.43 3.68
CA LYS A 103 -10.89 -7.98 5.00
C LYS A 103 -10.06 -6.71 4.83
N HIS A 104 -8.85 -6.87 4.30
CA HIS A 104 -7.99 -5.75 3.97
C HIS A 104 -8.40 -5.14 2.63
N PHE A 105 -8.64 -5.98 1.63
CA PHE A 105 -8.78 -5.55 0.24
C PHE A 105 -10.19 -5.75 -0.28
N ASP A 106 -10.58 -4.86 -1.19
CA ASP A 106 -11.78 -5.00 -2.01
C ASP A 106 -11.73 -6.30 -2.83
N PRO A 107 -12.72 -7.22 -2.68
CA PRO A 107 -12.75 -8.47 -3.42
C PRO A 107 -12.74 -8.31 -4.95
N ASP A 108 -13.38 -7.27 -5.49
CA ASP A 108 -13.42 -7.04 -6.93
C ASP A 108 -12.07 -6.58 -7.44
N LEU A 109 -11.34 -5.77 -6.67
CA LEU A 109 -9.97 -5.39 -7.02
C LEU A 109 -9.02 -6.58 -6.94
N VAL A 110 -9.12 -7.44 -5.92
CA VAL A 110 -8.29 -8.66 -5.83
C VAL A 110 -8.50 -9.56 -7.05
N LYS A 111 -9.75 -9.73 -7.49
CA LYS A 111 -10.07 -10.49 -8.70
C LYS A 111 -9.43 -9.87 -9.95
N ASN A 112 -9.54 -8.56 -10.13
CA ASN A 112 -8.95 -7.88 -11.29
C ASN A 112 -7.42 -7.92 -11.25
N PHE A 113 -6.82 -7.71 -10.08
CA PHE A 113 -5.38 -7.78 -9.86
C PHE A 113 -4.81 -9.15 -10.26
N LEU A 114 -5.52 -10.24 -9.97
CA LEU A 114 -5.14 -11.58 -10.40
C LEU A 114 -5.13 -11.75 -11.92
N ASN A 115 -6.07 -11.11 -12.63
CA ASN A 115 -6.15 -11.21 -14.08
C ASN A 115 -5.00 -10.48 -14.78
N ILE A 116 -4.52 -9.38 -14.20
CA ILE A 116 -3.41 -8.57 -14.74
C ILE A 116 -2.07 -8.85 -14.07
N LEU A 117 -2.00 -9.86 -13.19
CA LEU A 117 -0.78 -10.20 -12.45
C LEU A 117 0.46 -10.37 -13.35
N PRO A 118 0.39 -11.00 -14.54
CA PRO A 118 1.55 -11.10 -15.42
C PRO A 118 2.12 -9.73 -15.83
N GLU A 119 1.26 -8.74 -16.08
CA GLU A 119 1.67 -7.39 -16.45
C GLU A 119 2.31 -6.66 -15.26
N ILE A 120 1.75 -6.84 -14.06
CA ILE A 120 2.30 -6.29 -12.81
C ILE A 120 3.69 -6.85 -12.55
N VAL A 121 3.89 -8.17 -12.73
CA VAL A 121 5.20 -8.81 -12.57
C VAL A 121 6.21 -8.26 -13.57
N GLN A 122 5.81 -8.09 -14.83
CA GLN A 122 6.68 -7.47 -15.85
C GLN A 122 7.10 -6.04 -15.50
N ILE A 123 6.17 -5.24 -14.96
CA ILE A 123 6.47 -3.87 -14.49
C ILE A 123 7.48 -3.94 -13.34
N ARG A 124 7.24 -4.80 -12.34
CA ARG A 124 8.15 -4.98 -11.21
C ARG A 124 9.55 -5.39 -11.67
N GLU A 125 9.68 -6.37 -12.56
CA GLU A 125 10.98 -6.81 -13.08
C GLU A 125 11.70 -5.71 -13.84
N LYS A 126 10.96 -4.91 -14.62
CA LYS A 126 11.50 -3.79 -15.39
C LYS A 126 12.02 -2.65 -14.50
N PHE A 127 11.37 -2.40 -13.37
CA PHE A 127 11.69 -1.31 -12.45
C PHE A 127 12.31 -1.77 -11.13
N ALA A 128 12.78 -3.02 -11.07
CA ALA A 128 13.42 -3.56 -9.88
C ALA A 128 14.62 -2.69 -9.48
N GLU A 129 14.73 -2.36 -8.20
CA GLU A 129 15.89 -1.63 -7.72
C GLU A 129 17.15 -2.49 -7.92
N PRO A 130 18.26 -1.90 -8.41
CA PRO A 130 19.51 -2.62 -8.51
C PRO A 130 19.97 -3.04 -7.11
N ASP A 131 20.46 -4.28 -6.99
CA ASP A 131 21.00 -4.81 -5.73
C ASP A 131 22.05 -3.83 -5.16
N PRO A 132 21.82 -3.24 -3.97
CA PRO A 132 22.78 -2.34 -3.33
C PRO A 132 24.15 -3.01 -3.11
N GLY A 133 24.23 -4.34 -3.08
CA GLY A 133 25.44 -5.14 -2.96
C GLY A 133 26.18 -5.40 -4.28
N ALA A 134 25.53 -5.23 -5.44
CA ALA A 134 26.16 -5.46 -6.75
C ALA A 134 27.06 -4.30 -7.22
N ALA A 135 26.96 -3.13 -6.60
CA ALA A 135 27.77 -1.95 -6.92
C ALA A 135 29.15 -1.92 -6.22
N VAL A 136 29.52 -2.96 -5.47
CA VAL A 136 30.77 -3.03 -4.68
C VAL A 136 31.66 -4.23 -5.06
N ALA A 137 31.49 -4.81 -6.25
CA ALA A 137 32.34 -5.90 -6.78
C ALA A 137 33.23 -5.45 -7.94
#